data_AF-A0A370BK14-F1
#
_entry.id   AF-A0A370BK14-F1
#
_cell.length_a   1.000
_cell.length_b   1.000
_cell.length_c   1.000
_cell.angle_alpha   90.00
_cell.angle_beta   90.00
_cell.angle_gamma   90.00
#
_symmetry.space_group_name_H-M   'P 1'
#
loop_
_entity.id
_entity.type
_entity.pdbx_description
1 polymer ?
#
loop_
_entity_poly.entity_id
_entity_poly.type
_entity_poly.pdbx_seq_one_letter_code
_entity_poly.pdbx_strand_id
1 'polypeptide(L)'
;MAHRKEPLTSEELHDLLGPVAAGWPALGLTVWRGGILRYMADQQVKVFHGRELIGFTEQSPTVPDQRIYNAVVHIDHEGLPYGGSFPPGVIPVDPVRAQAEKKARLNS
;
A
#
# COMPACT_ATOMS: atom_id res chain seq x y z
N MET A 1 1.21 1.98 -28.08
CA MET A 1 2.42 1.95 -27.24
C MET A 1 1.96 1.94 -25.78
N ALA A 2 2.23 0.88 -25.04
CA ALA A 2 1.86 0.82 -23.62
C ALA A 2 2.80 1.75 -22.86
N HIS A 3 2.30 2.89 -22.38
CA HIS A 3 3.03 3.68 -21.38
C HIS A 3 3.37 2.72 -20.24
N ARG A 4 4.65 2.38 -20.06
CA ARG A 4 5.10 1.81 -18.80
C ARG A 4 4.73 2.85 -17.75
N LYS A 5 3.67 2.60 -16.98
CA LYS A 5 3.39 3.38 -15.76
C LYS A 5 4.66 3.24 -14.94
N GLU A 6 5.35 4.34 -14.63
CA GLU A 6 6.52 4.40 -13.76
C GLU A 6 6.08 4.33 -12.28
N PRO A 7 6.98 4.07 -11.32
CA PRO A 7 6.65 4.22 -9.91
C PRO A 7 6.23 5.66 -9.62
N LEU A 8 5.33 5.84 -8.65
CA LEU A 8 4.91 7.15 -8.19
C LEU A 8 6.08 7.90 -7.56
N THR A 9 6.17 9.18 -7.92
CA THR A 9 7.13 10.11 -7.34
C THR A 9 6.73 10.50 -5.91
N SER A 10 7.67 11.07 -5.14
CA SER A 10 7.38 11.61 -3.80
C SER A 10 6.28 12.68 -3.82
N GLU A 11 6.23 13.52 -4.85
CA GLU A 11 5.21 14.56 -5.03
C GLU A 11 3.83 13.93 -5.26
N GLU A 12 3.72 12.97 -6.19
CA GLU A 12 2.46 12.26 -6.42
C GLU A 12 1.99 11.48 -5.17
N LEU A 13 2.92 10.92 -4.39
CA LEU A 13 2.59 10.25 -3.13
C LEU A 13 2.11 11.25 -2.08
N HIS A 14 2.70 12.45 -2.02
CA HIS A 14 2.23 13.52 -1.15
C HIS A 14 0.76 13.85 -1.47
N ASP A 15 0.46 14.11 -2.73
CA ASP A 15 -0.87 14.53 -3.16
C ASP A 15 -1.92 13.44 -2.90
N LEU A 16 -1.54 12.17 -3.06
CA LEU A 16 -2.47 11.04 -2.94
C LEU A 16 -2.69 10.54 -1.52
N LEU A 17 -1.61 10.49 -0.71
CA LEU A 17 -1.57 9.78 0.56
C LEU A 17 -1.06 10.66 1.71
N GLY A 18 -0.68 11.90 1.41
CA GLY A 18 -0.16 12.85 2.37
C GLY A 18 1.36 12.80 2.55
N PRO A 19 1.91 13.75 3.33
CA PRO A 19 3.35 13.98 3.45
C PRO A 19 4.12 12.79 4.01
N VAL A 20 3.48 11.93 4.80
CA VAL A 20 4.10 10.71 5.33
C VAL A 20 4.52 9.76 4.21
N ALA A 21 3.64 9.53 3.22
CA ALA A 21 3.93 8.64 2.12
C ALA A 21 4.97 9.19 1.15
N ALA A 22 5.13 10.51 1.08
CA ALA A 22 6.15 11.16 0.24
C ALA A 22 7.59 10.72 0.61
N GLY A 23 7.80 10.30 1.86
CA GLY A 23 9.08 9.78 2.35
C GLY A 23 9.37 8.32 2.02
N TRP A 24 8.38 7.55 1.56
CA TRP A 24 8.54 6.11 1.30
C TRP A 24 9.60 5.75 0.26
N PRO A 25 9.78 6.48 -0.86
CA PRO A 25 10.85 6.19 -1.80
C PRO A 25 12.25 6.21 -1.17
N ALA A 26 12.49 7.09 -0.18
CA ALA A 26 13.76 7.17 0.54
C ALA A 26 14.00 5.95 1.45
N LEU A 27 12.96 5.19 1.76
CA LEU A 27 13.04 3.90 2.47
C LEU A 27 13.29 2.72 1.51
N GLY A 28 13.52 2.98 0.22
CA GLY A 28 13.70 1.93 -0.80
C GLY A 28 12.39 1.30 -1.27
N LEU A 29 11.25 1.97 -1.04
CA LEU A 29 9.94 1.50 -1.48
C LEU A 29 9.63 1.96 -2.90
N THR A 30 9.04 1.08 -3.69
CA THR A 30 8.44 1.46 -4.98
C THR A 30 6.93 1.38 -4.86
N VAL A 31 6.25 2.44 -5.31
CA VAL A 31 4.80 2.54 -5.22
C VAL A 31 4.21 2.65 -6.61
N TRP A 32 3.18 1.88 -6.92
CA TRP A 32 2.56 1.88 -8.26
C TRP A 32 1.06 2.09 -8.12
N ARG A 33 0.47 2.89 -9.01
CA ARG A 33 -1.00 2.89 -9.17
C ARG A 33 -1.44 1.59 -9.82
N GLY A 34 -2.51 1.01 -9.29
CA GLY A 34 -3.19 -0.12 -9.92
C GLY A 34 -3.74 -1.14 -8.93
N GLY A 35 -4.62 -1.97 -9.46
CA GLY A 35 -5.48 -2.82 -8.67
C GLY A 35 -4.85 -4.10 -8.23
N ILE A 36 -4.99 -4.40 -6.95
CA ILE A 36 -5.01 -5.75 -6.43
C ILE A 36 -6.43 -6.30 -6.53
N LEU A 37 -7.42 -5.53 -6.07
CA LEU A 37 -8.82 -5.90 -6.10
C LEU A 37 -9.45 -5.42 -7.42
N ARG A 38 -10.00 -6.35 -8.20
CA ARG A 38 -10.50 -6.08 -9.56
C ARG A 38 -11.54 -4.96 -9.62
N TYR A 39 -12.38 -4.84 -8.60
CA TYR A 39 -13.47 -3.87 -8.56
C TYR A 39 -13.04 -2.44 -8.18
N MET A 40 -11.79 -2.25 -7.75
CA MET A 40 -11.23 -0.95 -7.33
C MET A 40 -9.92 -0.65 -8.05
N ALA A 41 -9.67 -1.30 -9.19
CA ALA A 41 -8.32 -1.45 -9.70
C ALA A 41 -7.60 -0.12 -9.95
N ASP A 42 -8.31 0.88 -10.47
CA ASP A 42 -7.70 2.17 -10.79
C ASP A 42 -7.55 3.12 -9.58
N GLN A 43 -8.11 2.75 -8.43
CA GLN A 43 -8.13 3.58 -7.22
C GLN A 43 -7.09 3.15 -6.18
N GLN A 44 -6.46 2.00 -6.36
CA GLN A 44 -5.50 1.44 -5.43
C GLN A 44 -4.07 1.87 -5.75
N VAL A 45 -3.24 1.95 -4.71
CA VAL A 45 -1.79 1.96 -4.84
C VAL A 45 -1.21 0.70 -4.23
N LYS A 46 -0.14 0.17 -4.83
CA LYS A 46 0.61 -1.00 -4.36
C LYS A 46 1.98 -0.55 -3.89
N VAL A 47 2.41 -1.01 -2.73
CA VAL A 47 3.68 -0.66 -2.10
C VAL A 47 4.57 -1.91 -2.08
N PHE A 48 5.74 -1.80 -2.71
CA PHE A 48 6.70 -2.88 -2.80
C PHE A 48 8.01 -2.51 -2.12
N HIS A 49 8.62 -3.50 -1.47
CA HIS A 49 10.01 -3.47 -1.03
C HIS A 49 10.81 -4.46 -1.88
N GLY A 50 11.62 -3.95 -2.79
CA GLY A 50 12.22 -4.77 -3.85
C GLY A 50 11.13 -5.42 -4.73
N ARG A 51 11.00 -6.75 -4.65
CA ARG A 51 9.97 -7.52 -5.39
C ARG A 51 8.79 -7.96 -4.51
N GLU A 52 8.87 -7.77 -3.20
CA GLU A 52 7.81 -8.17 -2.26
C GLU A 52 6.74 -7.09 -2.21
N LEU A 53 5.49 -7.47 -2.40
CA LEU A 53 4.34 -6.61 -2.10
C LEU A 53 4.17 -6.57 -0.57
N ILE A 54 4.37 -5.40 0.02
CA ILE A 54 4.29 -5.22 1.47
C ILE A 54 3.03 -4.47 1.92
N GLY A 55 2.33 -3.83 0.98
CA GLY A 55 1.14 -3.06 1.28
C GLY A 55 0.34 -2.65 0.05
N PHE A 56 -0.91 -2.27 0.29
CA PHE A 56 -1.72 -1.55 -0.68
C PHE A 56 -2.67 -0.59 0.01
N THR A 57 -3.25 0.35 -0.74
CA THR A 57 -4.32 1.21 -0.22
C THR A 57 -5.64 0.97 -0.93
N GLU A 58 -6.73 1.24 -0.22
CA GLU A 58 -8.08 1.28 -0.75
C GLU A 58 -8.85 2.48 -0.20
N GLN A 59 -9.91 2.89 -0.89
CA GLN A 59 -10.80 3.92 -0.37
C GLN A 59 -11.57 3.39 0.84
N SER A 60 -11.67 4.17 1.92
CA SER A 60 -12.49 3.79 3.06
C SER A 60 -13.96 3.80 2.67
N PRO A 61 -14.71 2.71 2.93
CA PRO A 61 -16.15 2.67 2.68
C PRO A 61 -16.95 3.45 3.72
N THR A 62 -16.34 3.78 4.86
CA THR A 62 -17.03 4.39 6.02
C THR A 62 -16.63 5.83 6.29
N VAL A 63 -15.47 6.27 5.81
CA VAL A 63 -14.97 7.64 6.00
C VAL A 63 -14.66 8.24 4.64
N PRO A 64 -15.47 9.19 4.14
CA PRO A 64 -15.25 9.84 2.85
C PRO A 64 -13.83 10.42 2.73
N ASP A 65 -13.28 10.37 1.52
CA ASP A 65 -11.97 10.91 1.14
C ASP A 65 -10.75 10.35 1.89
N GLN A 66 -10.94 9.41 2.81
CA GLN A 66 -9.86 8.72 3.49
C GLN A 66 -9.53 7.38 2.87
N ARG A 67 -8.25 7.03 2.92
CA ARG A 67 -7.74 5.74 2.46
C ARG A 67 -7.38 4.86 3.63
N ILE A 68 -7.55 3.56 3.43
CA ILE A 68 -7.10 2.51 4.35
C ILE A 68 -5.79 1.96 3.78
N TYR A 69 -4.74 1.94 4.60
CA TYR A 69 -3.53 1.19 4.30
C TYR A 69 -3.68 -0.24 4.80
N ASN A 70 -3.44 -1.21 3.93
CA ASN A 70 -3.47 -2.63 4.23
C ASN A 70 -2.04 -3.18 4.14
N ALA A 71 -1.46 -3.57 5.27
CA ALA A 71 -0.17 -4.25 5.29
C ALA A 71 -0.35 -5.70 4.82
N VAL A 72 0.40 -6.10 3.79
CA VAL A 72 0.34 -7.46 3.22
C VAL A 72 1.29 -8.36 3.98
N VAL A 73 0.75 -9.35 4.69
CA VAL A 73 1.52 -10.33 5.47
C VAL A 73 1.77 -11.60 4.66
N HIS A 74 0.77 -12.03 3.91
CA HIS A 74 0.79 -13.25 3.12
C HIS A 74 0.05 -13.01 1.79
N ILE A 75 0.43 -13.74 0.74
CA ILE A 75 -0.31 -13.81 -0.52
C ILE A 75 -0.64 -15.27 -0.73
N ASP A 76 -1.92 -15.59 -0.91
CA ASP A 76 -2.35 -16.95 -1.11
C ASP A 76 -2.01 -17.50 -2.51
N HIS A 77 -2.43 -18.74 -2.77
CA HIS A 77 -2.21 -19.42 -4.04
C HIS A 77 -2.98 -18.79 -5.22
N GLU A 78 -4.04 -18.02 -4.95
CA GLU A 78 -4.81 -17.29 -5.98
C GLU A 78 -4.24 -15.89 -6.25
N GLY A 79 -3.20 -15.47 -5.50
CA GLY A 79 -2.58 -14.18 -5.61
C GLY A 79 -3.28 -13.07 -4.82
N LEU A 80 -4.19 -13.44 -3.90
CA LEU A 80 -4.88 -12.50 -3.03
C LEU A 80 -4.01 -12.17 -1.80
N PRO A 81 -3.72 -10.89 -1.54
CA PRO A 81 -2.97 -10.50 -0.36
C PRO A 81 -3.86 -10.45 0.88
N TYR A 82 -3.36 -11.03 1.96
CA TYR A 82 -3.92 -11.02 3.30
C TYR A 82 -2.99 -10.30 4.27
N GLY A 83 -3.57 -9.66 5.27
CA GLY A 83 -2.81 -9.06 6.35
C GLY A 83 -3.66 -8.16 7.23
N GLY A 84 -3.09 -7.04 7.66
CA GLY A 84 -3.70 -6.18 8.66
C GLY A 84 -3.98 -4.78 8.16
N SER A 85 -5.25 -4.38 8.24
CA SER A 85 -5.68 -3.01 7.96
C SER A 85 -5.25 -2.05 9.06
N PHE A 86 -5.00 -0.81 8.64
CA PHE A 86 -4.88 0.35 9.51
C PHE A 86 -6.22 1.11 9.54
N PRO A 87 -6.49 1.94 10.55
CA PRO A 87 -7.66 2.81 10.53
C PRO A 87 -7.65 3.73 9.29
N PRO A 88 -8.82 4.16 8.79
CA PRO A 88 -8.90 5.17 7.73
C PRO A 88 -8.05 6.41 8.04
N GLY A 89 -7.34 6.92 7.04
CA GLY A 89 -6.48 8.10 7.16
C GLY A 89 -5.14 7.84 7.86
N VAL A 90 -4.93 6.65 8.43
CA VAL A 90 -3.67 6.29 9.08
C VAL A 90 -2.75 5.62 8.08
N ILE A 91 -1.79 6.41 7.57
CA ILE A 91 -0.73 5.96 6.68
C ILE A 91 0.55 5.72 7.48
N PRO A 92 1.15 4.52 7.46
CA PRO A 92 2.33 4.24 8.27
C PRO A 92 3.55 4.99 7.74
N VAL A 93 4.36 5.52 8.68
CA VAL A 93 5.64 6.17 8.36
C VAL A 93 6.62 5.18 7.75
N ASP A 94 6.65 3.95 8.26
CA ASP A 94 7.49 2.86 7.79
C ASP A 94 6.62 1.63 7.46
N PRO A 95 6.23 1.47 6.17
CA PRO A 95 5.51 0.30 5.68
C PRO A 95 6.18 -1.04 5.95
N VAL A 96 7.52 -1.10 5.94
CA VAL A 96 8.27 -2.36 6.14
C VAL A 96 8.14 -2.80 7.59
N ARG A 97 8.36 -1.87 8.53
CA ARG A 97 8.15 -2.12 9.96
C ARG A 97 6.69 -2.46 10.26
N ALA A 98 5.74 -1.73 9.68
CA ALA A 98 4.32 -2.01 9.82
C ALA A 98 3.95 -3.44 9.39
N GLN A 99 4.50 -3.90 8.26
CA GLN A 99 4.32 -5.27 7.77
C GLN A 99 4.90 -6.30 8.76
N ALA A 100 6.12 -6.08 9.25
CA ALA A 100 6.78 -6.97 10.20
C ALA A 100 6.01 -7.09 11.53
N GLU A 101 5.50 -5.98 12.05
CA GLU A 101 4.68 -5.97 13.27
C GLU A 101 3.37 -6.75 13.09
N LYS A 102 2.72 -6.64 11.92
CA LYS A 102 1.52 -7.44 11.62
C LYS A 102 1.84 -8.93 11.47
N LYS A 103 2.97 -9.28 10.82
CA LYS A 103 3.48 -10.66 10.72
C LYS A 103 3.72 -11.26 12.11
N ALA A 104 4.34 -10.53 13.02
CA ALA A 104 4.61 -11.00 14.38
C ALA A 104 3.32 -11.32 15.17
N ARG A 105 2.27 -10.51 15.03
CA ARG A 105 0.98 -10.72 15.72
C ARG A 105 0.16 -11.90 15.22
N LEU A 106 0.41 -12.37 14.00
CA LEU A 106 -0.29 -13.54 13.44
C LEU A 106 0.37 -14.85 13.85
N ASN A 107 1.64 -14.81 14.29
CA ASN A 107 2.41 -15.97 14.73
C ASN A 107 2.45 -16.13 16.26
N SER A 108 1.79 -15.22 16.99
CA SER A 108 1.64 -15.24 18.45
C SER A 108 0.30 -15.84 18.85
#